data_AF-A0A0K0E1K8-F1
#
_entry.id   AF-A0A0K0E1K8-F1
#
_cell.length_a   1.000
_cell.length_b   1.000
_cell.length_c   1.000
_cell.angle_alpha   90.00
_cell.angle_beta   90.00
_cell.angle_gamma   90.00
#
_symmetry.space_group_name_H-M   'P 1'
#
loop_
_entity.id
_entity.type
_entity.pdbx_description
1 polymer ?
#
loop_
_entity_poly.entity_id
_entity_poly.type
_entity_poly.pdbx_seq_one_letter_code
_entity_poly.pdbx_strand_id
1 'polypeptide(L)'
;MKSYYYSIFFIFFIFSSVIVFGGKDSAENKFPFLANLTKQQKDSFFNIRKNPNLTKQEVKDREAKWAGSISGDVKRAFDEYTIKEDQLRVDYQKKLLEASEGLSEGAKEIFRKIEDIKGNMDITKKEEKKIISRILSKTSSNIKQELKRVLPKKDDFYKEHSNNKIDKKSGIDAELVKKYLDIKRKSNKTKLEIKNEQAKFIEAQDVETQKKFREHLQEVDERNEAKQKKDLELYEKLSSQAKEVYDKISAVRGNDELTYNEEKKEIKKIINDAPKSVKNELKVFKNNK
;
A
#
# COMPACT_ATOMS: atom_id res chain seq x y z
N MET A 1 13.45 46.84 27.12
CA MET A 1 12.40 46.25 26.24
C MET A 1 12.67 44.77 26.10
N LYS A 2 11.86 43.92 26.73
CA LYS A 2 12.00 42.46 26.70
C LYS A 2 11.33 41.95 25.43
N SER A 3 12.06 41.89 24.31
CA SER A 3 11.55 41.31 23.08
C SER A 3 11.46 39.79 23.25
N TYR A 4 10.25 39.31 23.47
CA TYR A 4 9.93 37.89 23.44
C TYR A 4 10.30 37.32 22.06
N TYR A 5 11.43 36.61 22.00
CA TYR A 5 11.73 35.71 20.91
C TYR A 5 10.71 34.56 20.96
N TYR A 6 9.52 34.79 20.41
CA TYR A 6 8.71 33.70 19.92
C TYR A 6 9.54 33.04 18.82
N SER A 7 10.21 31.96 19.21
CA SER A 7 10.91 31.06 18.33
C SER A 7 9.87 30.51 17.36
N ILE A 8 9.80 31.11 16.16
CA ILE A 8 8.95 30.67 15.05
C ILE A 8 9.56 29.36 14.53
N PHE A 9 9.35 28.28 15.28
CA PHE A 9 9.51 26.91 14.82
C PHE A 9 8.29 26.57 13.95
N PHE A 10 8.20 27.16 12.76
CA PHE A 10 7.17 26.78 11.79
C PHE A 10 7.73 25.79 10.77
N ILE A 11 7.31 24.53 10.96
CA ILE A 11 6.91 23.57 9.91
C ILE A 11 7.97 23.31 8.83
N PHE A 12 9.12 22.78 9.25
CA PHE A 12 9.83 21.77 8.46
C PHE A 12 9.72 20.45 9.21
N PHE A 13 8.52 19.87 9.24
CA PHE A 13 8.35 18.46 9.57
C PHE A 13 8.86 17.64 8.38
N ILE A 14 10.19 17.60 8.35
CA ILE A 14 11.00 16.54 7.77
C ILE A 14 10.44 15.23 8.33
N PHE A 15 10.62 14.12 7.61
CA PHE A 15 10.59 12.78 8.20
C PHE A 15 11.66 12.60 9.31
N SER A 16 11.84 13.57 10.21
CA SER A 16 12.01 13.26 11.62
C SER A 16 10.84 12.36 11.94
N SER A 17 11.09 11.06 11.84
CA SER A 17 10.32 10.06 12.55
C SER A 17 10.23 10.57 13.98
N VAL A 18 9.17 11.34 14.29
CA VAL A 18 8.63 11.38 15.63
C VAL A 18 8.37 9.92 15.85
N ILE A 19 9.27 9.32 16.61
CA ILE A 19 9.03 8.06 17.25
C ILE A 19 7.85 8.41 18.15
N VAL A 20 6.65 8.23 17.61
CA VAL A 20 5.55 7.77 18.43
C VAL A 20 6.12 6.48 18.99
N PHE A 21 6.64 6.55 20.21
CA PHE A 21 7.05 5.39 21.01
C PHE A 21 5.81 4.56 21.40
N GLY A 22 4.85 4.45 20.49
CA GLY A 22 3.56 3.82 20.64
C GLY A 22 3.38 2.84 19.49
N GLY A 23 3.39 1.55 19.83
CA GLY A 23 3.05 0.44 18.95
C GLY A 23 4.18 0.01 18.02
N LYS A 24 4.60 -1.26 18.17
CA LYS A 24 5.38 -2.03 17.18
C LYS A 24 4.81 -1.91 15.75
N ASP A 25 3.52 -1.59 15.64
CA ASP A 25 2.76 -1.58 14.38
C ASP A 25 2.85 -0.27 13.59
N SER A 26 3.39 0.82 14.16
CA SER A 26 3.34 2.14 13.50
C SER A 26 4.17 2.21 12.21
N ALA A 27 5.36 1.62 12.22
CA ALA A 27 6.25 1.59 11.05
C ALA A 27 5.69 0.70 9.94
N GLU A 28 5.16 -0.47 10.29
CA GLU A 28 4.61 -1.43 9.32
C GLU A 28 3.30 -0.93 8.69
N ASN A 29 2.51 -0.17 9.45
CA ASN A 29 1.33 0.49 8.90
C ASN A 29 1.70 1.53 7.84
N LYS A 30 2.78 2.29 8.08
CA LYS A 30 3.29 3.34 7.18
C LYS A 30 4.07 2.77 5.98
N PHE A 31 4.84 1.73 6.20
CA PHE A 31 5.70 1.09 5.21
C PHE A 31 5.31 -0.40 5.10
N PRO A 32 4.27 -0.74 4.32
CA PRO A 32 3.73 -2.10 4.29
C PRO A 32 4.72 -3.15 3.78
N PHE A 33 5.70 -2.76 2.95
CA PHE A 33 6.78 -3.64 2.49
C PHE A 33 7.78 -4.02 3.59
N LEU A 34 7.72 -3.38 4.77
CA LEU A 34 8.51 -3.78 5.93
C LEU A 34 7.86 -4.93 6.71
N ALA A 35 6.64 -5.34 6.36
CA ALA A 35 5.98 -6.49 6.98
C ALA A 35 6.86 -7.73 6.81
N ASN A 36 7.01 -8.50 7.89
CA ASN A 36 7.81 -9.73 7.95
C ASN A 36 9.33 -9.57 7.77
N LEU A 37 9.86 -8.35 7.63
CA LEU A 37 11.31 -8.14 7.61
C LEU A 37 11.92 -8.28 9.00
N THR A 38 13.16 -8.76 9.04
CA THR A 38 13.94 -8.82 10.28
C THR A 38 14.24 -7.41 10.78
N LYS A 39 14.54 -7.27 12.08
CA LYS A 39 14.93 -5.99 12.67
C LYS A 39 16.11 -5.36 11.93
N GLN A 40 17.14 -6.15 11.60
CA GLN A 40 18.33 -5.67 10.89
C GLN A 40 17.99 -5.11 9.50
N GLN A 41 17.09 -5.76 8.76
CA GLN A 41 16.62 -5.29 7.46
C GLN A 41 15.87 -3.95 7.57
N LYS A 42 14.98 -3.82 8.58
CA LYS A 42 14.26 -2.58 8.88
C LYS A 42 15.21 -1.45 9.28
N ASP A 43 16.18 -1.74 10.14
CA ASP A 43 17.19 -0.77 10.58
C ASP A 43 18.04 -0.28 9.40
N SER A 44 18.43 -1.19 8.50
CA SER A 44 19.15 -0.83 7.27
C SER A 44 18.35 0.17 6.41
N PHE A 45 17.06 -0.07 6.21
CA PHE A 45 16.18 0.86 5.49
C PHE A 45 16.15 2.24 6.16
N PHE A 46 15.94 2.29 7.47
CA PHE A 46 15.88 3.58 8.19
C PHE A 46 17.23 4.29 8.26
N ASN A 47 18.35 3.57 8.27
CA ASN A 47 19.69 4.16 8.22
C ASN A 47 19.95 4.89 6.90
N ILE A 48 19.47 4.36 5.78
CA ILE A 48 19.52 5.06 4.48
C ILE A 48 18.75 6.38 4.57
N ARG A 49 17.50 6.36 5.06
CA ARG A 49 16.64 7.57 5.16
C ARG A 49 17.16 8.65 6.10
N LYS A 50 17.86 8.25 7.15
CA LYS A 50 18.36 9.13 8.22
C LYS A 50 19.74 9.69 7.93
N ASN A 51 20.44 9.20 6.92
CA ASN A 51 21.79 9.66 6.62
C ASN A 51 21.77 11.13 6.15
N PRO A 52 22.35 12.06 6.91
CA PRO A 52 22.29 13.50 6.60
C PRO A 52 23.20 13.91 5.44
N ASN A 53 24.09 13.03 5.01
CA ASN A 53 25.09 13.29 3.97
C ASN A 53 24.64 12.80 2.59
N LEU A 54 23.50 12.09 2.51
CA LEU A 54 22.94 11.67 1.23
C LEU A 54 22.01 12.74 0.67
N THR A 55 22.18 13.02 -0.61
CA THR A 55 21.22 13.79 -1.40
C THR A 55 19.88 13.06 -1.46
N LYS A 56 18.80 13.77 -1.78
CA LYS A 56 17.48 13.14 -1.91
C LYS A 56 17.48 12.05 -3.00
N GLN A 57 18.21 12.27 -4.11
CA GLN A 57 18.36 11.28 -5.16
C GLN A 57 19.09 10.03 -4.68
N GLU A 58 20.23 10.18 -4.00
CA GLU A 58 20.99 9.04 -3.47
C GLU A 58 20.19 8.23 -2.44
N VAL A 59 19.35 8.87 -1.61
CA VAL A 59 18.45 8.16 -0.72
C VAL A 59 17.50 7.27 -1.52
N LYS A 60 16.85 7.82 -2.57
CA LYS A 60 15.91 7.07 -3.43
C LYS A 60 16.61 5.88 -4.10
N ASP A 61 17.79 6.10 -4.67
CA ASP A 61 18.55 5.05 -5.36
C ASP A 61 19.00 3.94 -4.40
N ARG A 62 19.46 4.30 -3.20
CA ARG A 62 19.88 3.32 -2.18
C ARG A 62 18.70 2.55 -1.61
N GLU A 63 17.53 3.17 -1.42
CA GLU A 63 16.32 2.45 -1.00
C GLU A 63 15.88 1.43 -2.06
N ALA A 64 15.87 1.81 -3.34
CA ALA A 64 15.53 0.91 -4.43
C ALA A 64 16.51 -0.27 -4.53
N LYS A 65 17.81 0.00 -4.40
CA LYS A 65 18.85 -1.04 -4.35
C LYS A 65 18.71 -1.94 -3.13
N TRP A 66 18.43 -1.36 -1.96
CA TRP A 66 18.17 -2.11 -0.73
C TRP A 66 16.99 -3.06 -0.91
N ALA A 67 15.86 -2.60 -1.42
CA ALA A 67 14.68 -3.44 -1.62
C ALA A 67 14.97 -4.62 -2.56
N GLY A 68 15.72 -4.37 -3.64
CA GLY A 68 16.17 -5.41 -4.58
C GLY A 68 17.14 -6.43 -4.00
N SER A 69 17.86 -6.07 -2.93
CA SER A 69 18.79 -6.98 -2.24
C SER A 69 18.11 -7.92 -1.25
N ILE A 70 16.85 -7.68 -0.88
CA ILE A 70 16.12 -8.52 0.09
C ILE A 70 15.44 -9.70 -0.59
N SER A 71 14.47 -9.42 -1.48
CA SER A 71 13.75 -10.42 -2.27
C SER A 71 12.93 -9.74 -3.37
N GLY A 72 12.47 -10.52 -4.37
CA GLY A 72 11.56 -10.02 -5.41
C GLY A 72 10.24 -9.47 -4.85
N ASP A 73 9.68 -10.12 -3.84
CA ASP A 73 8.44 -9.67 -3.18
C ASP A 73 8.61 -8.32 -2.48
N VAL A 74 9.74 -8.12 -1.79
CA VAL A 74 10.04 -6.86 -1.10
C VAL A 74 10.29 -5.75 -2.11
N LYS A 75 11.01 -6.03 -3.19
CA LYS A 75 11.20 -5.08 -4.30
C LYS A 75 9.87 -4.64 -4.90
N ARG A 76 8.99 -5.59 -5.23
CA ARG A 76 7.65 -5.31 -5.78
C ARG A 76 6.80 -4.46 -4.82
N ALA A 77 6.72 -4.85 -3.55
CA ALA A 77 5.97 -4.10 -2.53
C ALA A 77 6.57 -2.71 -2.28
N PHE A 78 7.89 -2.55 -2.38
CA PHE A 78 8.57 -1.26 -2.30
C PHE A 78 8.25 -0.39 -3.52
N ASP A 79 8.32 -0.93 -4.73
CA ASP A 79 8.02 -0.19 -5.95
C ASP A 79 6.57 0.32 -5.94
N GLU A 80 5.61 -0.52 -5.56
CA GLU A 80 4.23 -0.10 -5.34
C GLU A 80 4.09 1.03 -4.31
N TYR A 81 4.82 0.93 -3.20
CA TYR A 81 4.84 1.96 -2.18
C TYR A 81 5.37 3.28 -2.75
N THR A 82 6.47 3.25 -3.53
CA THR A 82 7.07 4.46 -4.11
C THR A 82 6.17 5.13 -5.14
N ILE A 83 5.45 4.35 -5.98
CA ILE A 83 4.47 4.89 -6.93
C ILE A 83 3.36 5.63 -6.17
N LYS A 84 2.84 5.02 -5.10
CA LYS A 84 1.78 5.63 -4.26
C LYS A 84 2.29 6.88 -3.54
N GLU A 85 3.50 6.86 -2.99
CA GLU A 85 4.13 8.03 -2.35
C GLU A 85 4.38 9.16 -3.36
N ASP A 86 4.83 8.83 -4.58
CA ASP A 86 5.04 9.79 -5.66
C ASP A 86 3.70 10.41 -6.11
N GLN A 87 2.62 9.63 -6.25
CA GLN A 87 1.29 10.15 -6.57
C GLN A 87 0.78 11.11 -5.49
N LEU A 88 0.84 10.73 -4.22
CA LEU A 88 0.45 11.60 -3.10
C LEU A 88 1.27 12.90 -3.06
N ARG A 89 2.55 12.84 -3.46
CA ARG A 89 3.39 14.04 -3.59
C ARG A 89 2.90 14.94 -4.72
N VAL A 90 2.56 14.38 -5.88
CA VAL A 90 2.01 15.13 -7.02
C VAL A 90 0.68 15.80 -6.65
N ASP A 91 -0.23 15.07 -6.01
CA ASP A 91 -1.53 15.59 -5.58
C ASP A 91 -1.36 16.74 -4.57
N TYR A 92 -0.40 16.61 -3.64
CA TYR A 92 -0.06 17.68 -2.71
C TYR A 92 0.52 18.90 -3.42
N GLN A 93 1.42 18.70 -4.40
CA GLN A 93 1.99 19.78 -5.20
C GLN A 93 0.91 20.51 -6.00
N LYS A 94 -0.05 19.79 -6.58
CA LYS A 94 -1.21 20.39 -7.26
C LYS A 94 -2.02 21.28 -6.31
N LYS A 95 -2.35 20.77 -5.11
CA LYS A 95 -3.08 21.55 -4.09
C LYS A 95 -2.29 22.78 -3.62
N LEU A 96 -0.95 22.70 -3.56
CA LEU A 96 -0.09 23.83 -3.27
C LEU A 96 -0.14 24.88 -4.38
N LEU A 97 -0.06 24.47 -5.65
CA LEU A 97 -0.13 25.37 -6.80
C LEU A 97 -1.48 26.08 -6.87
N GLU A 98 -2.58 25.35 -6.71
CA GLU A 98 -3.93 25.92 -6.66
C GLU A 98 -4.07 26.94 -5.53
N ALA A 99 -3.61 26.61 -4.32
CA ALA A 99 -3.62 27.55 -3.20
C ALA A 99 -2.68 28.75 -3.41
N SER A 100 -1.58 28.56 -4.14
CA SER A 100 -0.61 29.61 -4.41
C SER A 100 -1.18 30.73 -5.27
N GLU A 101 -2.25 30.49 -6.02
CA GLU A 101 -2.91 31.53 -6.81
C GLU A 101 -3.54 32.63 -5.95
N GLY A 102 -3.91 32.31 -4.70
CA GLY A 102 -4.44 33.26 -3.72
C GLY A 102 -3.37 34.06 -2.97
N LEU A 103 -2.09 33.92 -3.30
CA LEU A 103 -0.99 34.67 -2.68
C LEU A 103 -0.75 36.02 -3.38
N SER A 104 -0.24 37.00 -2.62
CA SER A 104 0.34 38.24 -3.15
C SER A 104 1.57 37.95 -4.03
N GLU A 105 1.92 38.85 -4.95
CA GLU A 105 3.06 38.66 -5.85
C GLU A 105 4.38 38.41 -5.11
N GLY A 106 4.65 39.18 -4.04
CA GLY A 106 5.82 38.95 -3.19
C GLY A 106 5.81 37.58 -2.50
N ALA A 107 4.63 37.08 -2.11
CA ALA A 107 4.51 35.73 -1.54
C ALA A 107 4.61 34.63 -2.61
N LYS A 108 4.07 34.83 -3.82
CA LYS A 108 4.23 33.92 -4.96
C LYS A 108 5.71 33.75 -5.32
N GLU A 109 6.49 34.83 -5.32
CA GLU A 109 7.94 34.76 -5.58
C GLU A 109 8.68 33.91 -4.53
N ILE A 110 8.40 34.13 -3.23
CA ILE A 110 9.02 33.34 -2.16
C ILE A 110 8.57 31.88 -2.22
N PHE A 111 7.29 31.63 -2.53
CA PHE A 111 6.76 30.28 -2.72
C PHE A 111 7.50 29.54 -3.83
N ARG A 112 7.65 30.14 -5.03
CA ARG A 112 8.38 29.53 -6.15
C ARG A 112 9.83 29.19 -5.77
N LYS A 113 10.55 30.12 -5.14
CA LYS A 113 11.93 29.87 -4.67
C LYS A 113 12.01 28.66 -3.72
N ILE A 114 11.04 28.51 -2.84
CA ILE A 114 10.97 27.37 -1.90
C ILE A 114 10.68 26.07 -2.64
N GLU A 115 9.73 26.06 -3.58
CA GLU A 115 9.38 24.87 -4.35
C GLU A 115 10.51 24.44 -5.28
N ASP A 116 11.25 25.37 -5.90
CA ASP A 116 12.45 25.07 -6.70
C ASP A 116 13.52 24.32 -5.86
N ILE A 117 13.74 24.74 -4.61
CA ILE A 117 14.69 24.08 -3.70
C ILE A 117 14.18 22.70 -3.28
N LYS A 118 12.88 22.56 -3.02
CA LYS A 118 12.28 21.27 -2.69
C LYS A 118 12.29 20.30 -3.87
N GLY A 119 12.18 20.81 -5.10
CA GLY A 119 12.28 20.04 -6.34
C GLY A 119 13.69 19.58 -6.65
N ASN A 120 14.72 20.29 -6.19
CA ASN A 120 16.12 19.92 -6.42
C ASN A 120 16.48 18.62 -5.68
N MET A 121 16.72 17.53 -6.41
CA MET A 121 17.05 16.21 -5.87
C MET A 121 18.53 16.02 -5.51
N ASP A 122 19.39 16.94 -5.96
CA ASP A 122 20.86 16.88 -5.81
C ASP A 122 21.36 17.53 -4.52
N ILE A 123 20.45 18.00 -3.66
CA ILE A 123 20.78 18.52 -2.33
C ILE A 123 20.34 17.56 -1.23
N THR A 124 21.07 17.57 -0.12
CA THR A 124 20.68 16.86 1.09
C THR A 124 19.46 17.52 1.75
N LYS A 125 18.70 16.76 2.55
CA LYS A 125 17.60 17.33 3.36
C LYS A 125 18.11 18.41 4.34
N LYS A 126 19.36 18.29 4.79
CA LYS A 126 20.00 19.27 5.69
C LYS A 126 20.24 20.60 4.97
N GLU A 127 20.71 20.54 3.73
CA GLU A 127 20.92 21.72 2.89
C GLU A 127 19.59 22.36 2.49
N GLU A 128 18.61 21.56 2.03
CA GLU A 128 17.24 22.03 1.74
C GLU A 128 16.71 22.88 2.90
N LYS A 129 16.76 22.35 4.13
CA LYS A 129 16.34 23.07 5.34
C LYS A 129 17.12 24.36 5.54
N LYS A 130 18.44 24.35 5.38
CA LYS A 130 19.31 25.52 5.59
C LYS A 130 19.01 26.63 4.57
N ILE A 131 18.83 26.27 3.30
CA ILE A 131 18.55 27.22 2.22
C ILE A 131 17.16 27.83 2.43
N ILE A 132 16.14 27.01 2.69
CA ILE A 132 14.78 27.53 2.90
C ILE A 132 14.71 28.38 4.18
N SER A 133 15.36 27.97 5.26
CA SER A 133 15.46 28.78 6.48
C SER A 133 16.09 30.14 6.21
N ARG A 134 17.10 30.21 5.33
CA ARG A 134 17.74 31.47 4.94
C ARG A 134 16.79 32.35 4.13
N ILE A 135 16.05 31.79 3.17
CA ILE A 135 15.02 32.53 2.41
C ILE A 135 13.98 33.12 3.35
N LEU A 136 13.42 32.28 4.23
CA LEU A 136 12.41 32.72 5.19
C LEU A 136 12.97 33.73 6.18
N SER A 137 14.24 33.66 6.58
CA SER A 137 14.84 34.65 7.50
C SER A 137 14.89 36.06 6.90
N LYS A 138 15.09 36.17 5.57
CA LYS A 138 15.15 37.44 4.84
C LYS A 138 13.78 37.95 4.37
N THR A 139 12.75 37.11 4.46
CA THR A 139 11.38 37.44 4.05
C THR A 139 10.69 38.28 5.12
N SER A 140 9.79 39.19 4.73
CA SER A 140 9.01 40.00 5.68
C SER A 140 8.04 39.14 6.51
N SER A 141 7.65 39.63 7.69
CA SER A 141 6.70 38.91 8.56
C SER A 141 5.34 38.71 7.88
N ASN A 142 4.85 39.70 7.15
CA ASN A 142 3.56 39.65 6.46
C ASN A 142 3.52 38.53 5.42
N ILE A 143 4.57 38.41 4.58
CA ILE A 143 4.66 37.34 3.59
C ILE A 143 4.72 35.95 4.26
N LYS A 144 5.49 35.81 5.36
CA LYS A 144 5.53 34.53 6.11
C LYS A 144 4.17 34.13 6.67
N GLN A 145 3.43 35.10 7.22
CA GLN A 145 2.08 34.87 7.74
C GLN A 145 1.10 34.51 6.63
N GLU A 146 1.21 35.17 5.49
CA GLU A 146 0.40 34.90 4.31
C GLU A 146 0.62 33.47 3.79
N LEU A 147 1.87 33.08 3.54
CA LEU A 147 2.23 31.71 3.13
C LEU A 147 1.66 30.66 4.09
N LYS A 148 1.78 30.92 5.39
CA LYS A 148 1.25 30.03 6.45
C LYS A 148 -0.28 29.93 6.45
N ARG A 149 -0.98 31.02 6.13
CA ARG A 149 -2.44 31.11 6.17
C ARG A 149 -3.07 30.51 4.92
N VAL A 150 -2.50 30.78 3.76
CA VAL A 150 -3.07 30.43 2.45
C VAL A 150 -2.72 29.00 2.04
N LEU A 151 -1.48 28.54 2.27
CA LEU A 151 -1.05 27.23 1.77
C LEU A 151 -1.56 26.07 2.65
N PRO A 152 -1.99 24.95 2.04
CA PRO A 152 -2.42 23.77 2.77
C PRO A 152 -1.29 23.19 3.63
N LYS A 153 -1.61 22.86 4.88
CA LYS A 153 -0.67 22.16 5.76
C LYS A 153 -0.47 20.73 5.27
N LYS A 154 0.80 20.32 5.21
CA LYS A 154 1.19 18.97 4.80
C LYS A 154 0.53 17.90 5.67
N ASP A 155 0.61 18.02 7.00
CA ASP A 155 0.09 16.99 7.89
C ASP A 155 -1.43 16.78 7.74
N ASP A 156 -2.19 17.86 7.56
CA ASP A 156 -3.63 17.78 7.34
C ASP A 156 -3.94 17.06 6.01
N PHE A 157 -3.21 17.38 4.94
CA PHE A 157 -3.32 16.70 3.65
C PHE A 157 -3.02 15.20 3.75
N TYR A 158 -1.90 14.82 4.36
CA TYR A 158 -1.53 13.40 4.46
C TYR A 158 -2.43 12.63 5.44
N LYS A 159 -2.96 13.28 6.48
CA LYS A 159 -3.92 12.67 7.40
C LYS A 159 -5.24 12.34 6.68
N GLU A 160 -5.73 13.27 5.86
CA GLU A 160 -6.91 13.07 5.01
C GLU A 160 -6.72 11.85 4.09
N HIS A 161 -5.55 11.72 3.45
CA HIS A 161 -5.25 10.62 2.54
C HIS A 161 -4.89 9.30 3.23
N SER A 162 -4.38 9.33 4.48
CA SER A 162 -4.09 8.12 5.25
C SER A 162 -5.36 7.41 5.75
N ASN A 163 -6.45 8.16 5.96
CA ASN A 163 -7.72 7.64 6.46
C ASN A 163 -8.54 6.99 5.36
N ASN A 164 -8.37 7.43 4.11
CA ASN A 164 -8.78 6.66 2.95
C ASN A 164 -7.89 5.42 2.93
N LYS A 165 -8.36 4.34 3.58
CA LYS A 165 -7.73 3.02 3.54
C LYS A 165 -7.62 2.60 2.07
N ILE A 166 -6.52 2.97 1.44
CA ILE A 166 -6.13 2.51 0.11
C ILE A 166 -6.11 0.98 0.23
N ASP A 167 -6.99 0.30 -0.48
CA ASP A 167 -7.00 -1.15 -0.53
C ASP A 167 -5.61 -1.57 -1.06
N LYS A 168 -4.75 -2.07 -0.16
CA LYS A 168 -3.28 -2.12 -0.30
C LYS A 168 -2.78 -3.04 -1.44
N LYS A 169 -3.68 -3.64 -2.21
CA LYS A 169 -3.48 -4.70 -3.22
C LYS A 169 -2.53 -4.42 -4.39
N SER A 170 -2.90 -3.42 -5.20
CA SER A 170 -2.58 -3.53 -6.64
C SER A 170 -2.58 -2.21 -7.42
N GLY A 171 -2.75 -1.07 -6.76
CA GLY A 171 -2.85 0.23 -7.45
C GLY A 171 -4.07 0.35 -8.38
N ILE A 172 -5.01 -0.58 -8.27
CA ILE A 172 -6.31 -0.54 -8.94
C ILE A 172 -7.21 0.40 -8.14
N ASP A 173 -7.99 1.21 -8.85
CA ASP A 173 -9.02 2.05 -8.25
C ASP A 173 -9.96 1.22 -7.35
N ALA A 174 -10.21 1.70 -6.14
CA ALA A 174 -10.95 0.95 -5.13
C ALA A 174 -12.42 0.71 -5.54
N GLU A 175 -13.03 1.63 -6.30
CA GLU A 175 -14.37 1.44 -6.82
C GLU A 175 -14.40 0.37 -7.91
N LEU A 176 -13.37 0.32 -8.76
CA LEU A 176 -13.23 -0.75 -9.77
C LEU A 176 -13.05 -2.12 -9.11
N VAL A 177 -12.20 -2.23 -8.07
CA VAL A 177 -12.06 -3.46 -7.28
C VAL A 177 -13.40 -3.88 -6.67
N LYS A 178 -14.14 -2.92 -6.10
CA LYS A 178 -15.47 -3.18 -5.53
C LYS A 178 -16.45 -3.70 -6.59
N LYS A 179 -16.52 -3.05 -7.76
CA LYS A 179 -17.36 -3.49 -8.90
C LYS A 179 -16.97 -4.91 -9.35
N TYR A 180 -15.67 -5.18 -9.51
CA TYR A 180 -15.14 -6.49 -9.88
C TYR A 180 -15.55 -7.60 -8.89
N LEU A 181 -15.45 -7.33 -7.58
CA LEU A 181 -15.84 -8.29 -6.54
C LEU A 181 -17.37 -8.45 -6.41
N ASP A 182 -18.13 -7.40 -6.72
CA ASP A 182 -19.59 -7.43 -6.67
C ASP A 182 -20.19 -8.35 -7.74
N ILE A 183 -19.52 -8.55 -8.89
CA ILE A 183 -19.90 -9.56 -9.90
C ILE A 183 -20.01 -10.94 -9.25
N LYS A 184 -19.08 -11.29 -8.36
CA LYS A 184 -19.11 -12.55 -7.62
C LYS A 184 -20.13 -12.54 -6.47
N ARG A 185 -20.20 -11.44 -5.71
CA ARG A 185 -20.99 -11.39 -4.45
C ARG A 185 -22.50 -11.33 -4.66
N LYS A 186 -22.95 -10.67 -5.72
CA LYS A 186 -24.37 -10.39 -5.98
C LYS A 186 -25.00 -11.34 -7.00
N SER A 187 -24.21 -12.25 -7.55
CA SER A 187 -24.64 -13.11 -8.65
C SER A 187 -25.12 -14.47 -8.17
N ASN A 188 -26.20 -14.96 -8.79
CA ASN A 188 -26.67 -16.34 -8.67
C ASN A 188 -26.12 -17.23 -9.81
N LYS A 189 -25.15 -16.73 -10.57
CA LYS A 189 -24.53 -17.41 -11.72
C LYS A 189 -23.55 -18.49 -11.28
N THR A 190 -23.23 -19.38 -12.21
CA THR A 190 -22.21 -20.41 -12.02
C THR A 190 -20.83 -19.77 -11.88
N LYS A 191 -19.86 -20.52 -11.34
CA LYS A 191 -18.48 -20.01 -11.24
C LYS A 191 -17.89 -19.70 -12.61
N LEU A 192 -18.19 -20.50 -13.63
CA LEU A 192 -17.75 -20.27 -15.01
C LEU A 192 -18.29 -18.94 -15.55
N GLU A 193 -19.59 -18.69 -15.39
CA GLU A 193 -20.24 -17.45 -15.82
C GLU A 193 -19.64 -16.23 -15.11
N ILE A 194 -19.40 -16.32 -13.80
CA ILE A 194 -18.74 -15.26 -13.01
C ILE A 194 -17.33 -14.97 -13.55
N LYS A 195 -16.53 -16.00 -13.84
CA LYS A 195 -15.18 -15.83 -14.42
C LYS A 195 -15.25 -15.12 -15.76
N ASN A 196 -16.20 -15.51 -16.62
CA ASN A 196 -16.39 -14.89 -17.93
C ASN A 196 -16.81 -13.41 -17.82
N GLU A 197 -17.68 -13.05 -16.87
CA GLU A 197 -18.05 -11.65 -16.64
C GLU A 197 -16.93 -10.82 -16.04
N GLN A 198 -16.14 -11.40 -15.14
CA GLN A 198 -14.95 -10.77 -14.60
C GLN A 198 -13.90 -10.52 -15.69
N ALA A 199 -13.70 -11.48 -16.60
CA ALA A 199 -12.82 -11.29 -17.75
C ALA A 199 -13.30 -10.15 -18.66
N LYS A 200 -14.58 -10.13 -19.03
CA LYS A 200 -15.18 -9.05 -19.83
C LYS A 200 -15.09 -7.69 -19.14
N PHE A 201 -15.30 -7.64 -17.81
CA PHE A 201 -15.17 -6.42 -17.04
C PHE A 201 -13.75 -5.87 -17.10
N ILE A 202 -12.73 -6.72 -16.97
CA ILE A 202 -11.32 -6.34 -17.09
C ILE A 202 -11.05 -5.84 -18.51
N GLU A 203 -11.44 -6.58 -19.54
CA GLU A 203 -11.23 -6.22 -20.96
C GLU A 203 -11.86 -4.86 -21.34
N ALA A 204 -12.92 -4.44 -20.65
CA ALA A 204 -13.56 -3.14 -20.86
C ALA A 204 -12.83 -1.95 -20.21
N GLN A 205 -11.82 -2.17 -19.37
CA GLN A 205 -11.04 -1.09 -18.73
C GLN A 205 -9.94 -0.57 -19.68
N ASP A 206 -9.32 0.56 -19.32
CA ASP A 206 -8.13 1.04 -20.01
C ASP A 206 -6.94 0.07 -19.87
N VAL A 207 -5.96 0.18 -20.77
CA VAL A 207 -4.81 -0.74 -20.87
C VAL A 207 -3.99 -0.81 -19.57
N GLU A 208 -3.83 0.31 -18.86
CA GLU A 208 -3.06 0.34 -17.62
C GLU A 208 -3.82 -0.40 -16.50
N THR A 209 -5.12 -0.14 -16.37
CA THR A 209 -5.99 -0.84 -15.43
C THR A 209 -6.07 -2.34 -15.73
N GLN A 210 -6.18 -2.73 -17.00
CA GLN A 210 -6.14 -4.12 -17.43
C GLN A 210 -4.86 -4.82 -16.96
N LYS A 211 -3.71 -4.18 -17.17
CA LYS A 211 -2.41 -4.70 -16.75
C LYS A 211 -2.37 -4.93 -15.24
N LYS A 212 -2.82 -3.95 -14.44
CA LYS A 212 -2.88 -4.06 -12.97
C LYS A 212 -3.78 -5.20 -12.49
N PHE A 213 -4.94 -5.41 -13.13
CA PHE A 213 -5.80 -6.56 -12.83
C PHE A 213 -5.11 -7.88 -13.16
N ARG A 214 -4.45 -8.00 -14.31
CA ARG A 214 -3.75 -9.23 -14.71
C ARG A 214 -2.58 -9.56 -13.78
N GLU A 215 -1.76 -8.57 -13.43
CA GLU A 215 -0.68 -8.73 -12.44
C GLU A 215 -1.24 -9.19 -11.08
N HIS A 216 -2.34 -8.58 -10.63
CA HIS A 216 -3.00 -8.98 -9.38
C HIS A 216 -3.52 -10.42 -9.43
N LEU A 217 -4.12 -10.85 -10.54
CA LEU A 217 -4.63 -12.21 -10.70
C LEU A 217 -3.48 -13.22 -10.72
N GLN A 218 -2.38 -12.92 -11.40
CA GLN A 218 -1.18 -13.76 -11.38
C GLN A 218 -0.63 -13.94 -9.96
N GLU A 219 -0.56 -12.88 -9.15
CA GLU A 219 -0.14 -13.01 -7.75
C GLU A 219 -1.09 -13.86 -6.91
N VAL A 220 -2.40 -13.79 -7.20
CA VAL A 220 -3.40 -14.62 -6.53
C VAL A 220 -3.20 -16.08 -6.90
N ASP A 221 -2.89 -16.37 -8.16
CA ASP A 221 -2.60 -17.73 -8.64
C ASP A 221 -1.33 -18.29 -8.01
N GLU A 222 -0.23 -17.53 -7.96
CA GLU A 222 1.02 -17.92 -7.27
C GLU A 222 0.77 -18.27 -5.78
N ARG A 223 -0.06 -17.48 -5.09
CA ARG A 223 -0.45 -17.77 -3.70
C ARG A 223 -1.32 -19.01 -3.58
N ASN A 224 -2.21 -19.23 -4.54
CA ASN A 224 -3.05 -20.42 -4.59
C ASN A 224 -2.21 -21.67 -4.83
N GLU A 225 -1.19 -21.62 -5.70
CA GLU A 225 -0.25 -22.73 -5.92
C GLU A 225 0.56 -23.06 -4.65
N ALA A 226 1.11 -22.04 -3.99
CA ALA A 226 1.81 -22.21 -2.72
C ALA A 226 0.91 -22.84 -1.64
N LYS A 227 -0.38 -22.49 -1.65
CA LYS A 227 -1.38 -23.08 -0.77
C LYS A 227 -1.72 -24.53 -1.15
N GLN A 228 -1.89 -24.82 -2.43
CA GLN A 228 -2.12 -26.17 -2.94
C GLN A 228 -0.97 -27.11 -2.56
N LYS A 229 0.29 -26.63 -2.62
CA LYS A 229 1.45 -27.41 -2.17
C LYS A 229 1.36 -27.78 -0.68
N LYS A 230 0.98 -26.83 0.19
CA LYS A 230 0.76 -27.11 1.62
C LYS A 230 -0.42 -28.06 1.84
N ASP A 231 -1.48 -27.89 1.07
CA ASP A 231 -2.65 -28.77 1.15
C ASP A 231 -2.27 -30.20 0.71
N LEU A 232 -1.38 -30.37 -0.27
CA LEU A 232 -0.88 -31.69 -0.68
C LEU A 232 -0.07 -32.37 0.44
N GLU A 233 0.81 -31.62 1.13
CA GLU A 233 1.55 -32.15 2.29
C GLU A 233 0.62 -32.57 3.45
N LEU A 234 -0.49 -31.86 3.65
CA LEU A 234 -1.52 -32.23 4.63
C LEU A 234 -2.35 -33.43 4.16
N TYR A 235 -2.66 -33.48 2.87
CA TYR A 235 -3.40 -34.57 2.23
C TYR A 235 -2.67 -35.90 2.42
N GLU A 236 -1.35 -35.93 2.28
CA GLU A 236 -0.58 -37.17 2.46
C GLU A 236 -0.62 -37.73 3.88
N LYS A 237 -0.96 -36.90 4.89
CA LYS A 237 -1.08 -37.33 6.28
C LYS A 237 -2.47 -37.83 6.65
N LEU A 238 -3.43 -37.75 5.74
CA LEU A 238 -4.81 -38.21 5.98
C LEU A 238 -4.91 -39.72 5.92
N SER A 239 -5.84 -40.27 6.71
CA SER A 239 -6.28 -41.66 6.56
C SER A 239 -6.94 -41.88 5.19
N SER A 240 -6.98 -43.13 4.71
CA SER A 240 -7.58 -43.46 3.41
C SER A 240 -9.05 -43.01 3.30
N GLN A 241 -9.83 -43.15 4.37
CA GLN A 241 -11.22 -42.67 4.40
C GLN A 241 -11.29 -41.14 4.34
N ALA A 242 -10.37 -40.43 5.00
CA ALA A 242 -10.33 -38.97 4.95
C ALA A 242 -9.86 -38.45 3.58
N LYS A 243 -8.93 -39.13 2.91
CA LYS A 243 -8.55 -38.85 1.51
C LYS A 243 -9.75 -38.96 0.57
N GLU A 244 -10.54 -40.03 0.67
CA GLU A 244 -11.75 -40.20 -0.17
C GLU A 244 -12.77 -39.06 0.03
N VAL A 245 -13.00 -38.64 1.28
CA VAL A 245 -13.90 -37.51 1.56
C VAL A 245 -13.30 -36.18 1.06
N TYR A 246 -11.99 -36.00 1.19
CA TYR A 246 -11.29 -34.82 0.66
C TYR A 246 -11.42 -34.75 -0.87
N ASP A 247 -11.23 -35.87 -1.57
CA ASP A 247 -11.30 -35.94 -3.03
C ASP A 247 -12.70 -35.60 -3.53
N LYS A 248 -13.75 -36.08 -2.85
CA LYS A 248 -15.15 -35.68 -3.12
C LYS A 248 -15.36 -34.17 -2.95
N ILE A 249 -14.80 -33.57 -1.89
CA ILE A 249 -14.87 -32.11 -1.67
C ILE A 249 -14.12 -31.36 -2.78
N SER A 250 -12.95 -31.84 -3.17
CA SER A 250 -12.12 -31.24 -4.22
C SER A 250 -12.79 -31.30 -5.58
N ALA A 251 -13.46 -32.41 -5.91
CA ALA A 251 -14.26 -32.55 -7.12
C ALA A 251 -15.41 -31.52 -7.18
N VAL A 252 -16.14 -31.32 -6.07
CA VAL A 252 -17.20 -30.30 -5.98
C VAL A 252 -16.64 -28.88 -6.14
N ARG A 253 -15.47 -28.59 -5.55
CA ARG A 253 -14.79 -27.29 -5.72
C ARG A 253 -14.31 -27.06 -7.16
N GLY A 254 -13.86 -28.10 -7.83
CA GLY A 254 -13.41 -28.05 -9.22
C GLY A 254 -14.54 -27.93 -10.24
N ASN A 255 -15.79 -28.23 -9.85
CA ASN A 255 -16.94 -28.11 -10.74
C ASN A 255 -17.34 -26.64 -10.92
N ASP A 256 -16.93 -26.04 -12.04
CA ASP A 256 -17.22 -24.65 -12.39
C ASP A 256 -18.69 -24.41 -12.79
N GLU A 257 -19.47 -25.47 -13.04
CA GLU A 257 -20.90 -25.39 -13.34
C GLU A 257 -21.78 -25.16 -12.10
N LEU A 258 -21.22 -25.34 -10.90
CA LEU A 258 -21.94 -25.05 -9.66
C LEU A 258 -21.84 -23.56 -9.31
N THR A 259 -22.92 -23.03 -8.75
CA THR A 259 -22.87 -21.75 -8.03
C THR A 259 -22.09 -21.90 -6.72
N TYR A 260 -21.55 -20.80 -6.18
CA TYR A 260 -20.89 -20.84 -4.87
C TYR A 260 -21.82 -21.30 -3.72
N ASN A 261 -23.13 -21.09 -3.86
CA ASN A 261 -24.10 -21.53 -2.86
C ASN A 261 -24.35 -23.03 -2.93
N GLU A 262 -24.44 -23.61 -4.14
CA GLU A 262 -24.56 -25.05 -4.34
C GLU A 262 -23.30 -25.78 -3.91
N GLU A 263 -22.12 -25.31 -4.35
CA GLU A 263 -20.82 -25.82 -3.90
C GLU A 263 -20.78 -25.91 -2.37
N LYS A 264 -21.15 -24.83 -1.67
CA LYS A 264 -21.19 -24.78 -0.21
C LYS A 264 -22.17 -25.79 0.39
N LYS A 265 -23.36 -25.97 -0.20
CA LYS A 265 -24.38 -26.93 0.28
C LYS A 265 -23.89 -28.37 0.10
N GLU A 266 -23.32 -28.69 -1.05
CA GLU A 266 -22.79 -30.02 -1.37
C GLU A 266 -21.61 -30.38 -0.48
N ILE A 267 -20.62 -29.48 -0.34
CA ILE A 267 -19.49 -29.68 0.58
C ILE A 267 -20.00 -29.89 2.01
N LYS A 268 -21.00 -29.11 2.45
CA LYS A 268 -21.59 -29.28 3.79
C LYS A 268 -22.25 -30.65 3.96
N LYS A 269 -22.95 -31.15 2.93
CA LYS A 269 -23.55 -32.49 2.92
C LYS A 269 -22.48 -33.58 3.02
N ILE A 270 -21.46 -33.53 2.16
CA ILE A 270 -20.31 -34.47 2.18
C ILE A 270 -19.65 -34.50 3.56
N ILE A 271 -19.37 -33.33 4.14
CA ILE A 271 -18.77 -33.26 5.47
C ILE A 271 -19.73 -33.84 6.52
N ASN A 272 -21.02 -33.55 6.48
CA ASN A 272 -21.99 -34.03 7.47
C ASN A 272 -22.18 -35.54 7.45
N ASP A 273 -22.12 -36.17 6.27
CA ASP A 273 -22.27 -37.60 6.10
C ASP A 273 -21.00 -38.37 6.51
N ALA A 274 -19.86 -37.70 6.65
CA ALA A 274 -18.60 -38.31 7.06
C ALA A 274 -18.56 -38.71 8.56
N PRO A 275 -17.82 -39.78 8.93
CA PRO A 275 -17.56 -40.15 10.32
C PRO A 275 -16.90 -39.04 11.14
N LYS A 276 -17.13 -39.04 12.46
CA LYS A 276 -16.56 -38.01 13.37
C LYS A 276 -15.03 -37.99 13.36
N SER A 277 -14.38 -39.15 13.23
CA SER A 277 -12.93 -39.27 13.09
C SER A 277 -12.42 -38.54 11.85
N VAL A 278 -13.00 -38.84 10.68
CA VAL A 278 -12.68 -38.20 9.39
C VAL A 278 -12.93 -36.68 9.45
N LYS A 279 -14.07 -36.25 10.01
CA LYS A 279 -14.36 -34.81 10.23
C LYS A 279 -13.26 -34.11 11.03
N ASN A 280 -12.68 -34.79 12.02
CA ASN A 280 -11.60 -34.22 12.84
C ASN A 280 -10.29 -34.12 12.07
N GLU A 281 -9.94 -35.14 11.27
CA GLU A 281 -8.77 -35.10 10.40
C GLU A 281 -8.87 -33.92 9.40
N LEU A 282 -10.03 -33.74 8.76
CA LEU A 282 -10.23 -32.68 7.77
C LEU A 282 -10.20 -31.25 8.37
N LYS A 283 -10.29 -31.08 9.69
CA LYS A 283 -10.18 -29.76 10.33
C LYS A 283 -8.81 -29.10 10.10
N VAL A 284 -7.76 -29.88 9.85
CA VAL A 284 -6.40 -29.35 9.61
C VAL A 284 -6.38 -28.38 8.41
N PHE A 285 -7.22 -28.62 7.39
CA PHE A 285 -7.34 -27.75 6.22
C PHE A 285 -8.10 -26.45 6.49
N LYS A 286 -8.93 -26.39 7.54
CA LYS A 286 -9.67 -25.15 7.88
C LYS A 286 -8.71 -24.05 8.37
N ASN A 287 -7.63 -24.45 9.03
CA ASN A 287 -6.63 -23.54 9.59
C ASN A 287 -5.62 -23.06 8.56
N ASN A 288 -5.59 -23.66 7.36
CA ASN A 288 -4.74 -23.24 6.25
C ASN A 288 -5.42 -22.18 5.35
N LYS A 289 -6.52 -21.56 5.83
CA LYS A 289 -7.27 -20.56 5.07
C LYS A 289 -6.68 -19.17 5.11
#